data_AF-A0A355S3M6-F1
#
_entry.id   AF-A0A355S3M6-F1
#
_cell.length_a   1.000
_cell.length_b   1.000
_cell.length_c   1.000
_cell.angle_alpha   90.00
_cell.angle_beta   90.00
_cell.angle_gamma   90.00
#
_symmetry.space_group_name_H-M   'P 1'
#
loop_
_entity.id
_entity.type
_entity.pdbx_description
1 polymer ?
#
loop_
_entity_poly.entity_id
_entity_poly.type
_entity_poly.pdbx_seq_one_letter_code
_entity_poly.pdbx_strand_id
1 'polypeptide(L)'
;ISNANLIAKLISRLPNFDSFSANTGEAALLRREMAKQRKLMPTRKLIAAIPNLLPILKPCIMMSPLSVSTYLGSSGYEFDTVIFDEASQVPTEDAIGSIFRARQAIIAGDSKQLPPTDFFNSSISDSNEFEQDNEGEINDTGAYESLLDEASMLPTQTLLWHYRSKHEDLIAFSNA
;
A
#
# COMPACT_ATOMS: atom_id res chain seq x y z
N ILE A 1 27.30 7.65 11.58
CA ILE A 1 27.66 6.96 10.30
C ILE A 1 27.50 8.00 9.19
N SER A 2 28.52 8.31 8.40
CA SER A 2 28.39 9.25 7.28
C SER A 2 27.38 8.70 6.25
N ASN A 3 26.50 9.56 5.71
CA ASN A 3 25.53 9.20 4.66
C ASN A 3 26.21 8.47 3.49
N ALA A 4 27.43 8.86 3.14
CA ALA A 4 28.22 8.21 2.08
C ALA A 4 28.53 6.73 2.38
N ASN A 5 28.84 6.40 3.64
CA ASN A 5 29.13 5.02 4.05
C ASN A 5 27.86 4.15 4.08
N LEU A 6 26.70 4.75 4.41
CA LEU A 6 25.41 4.06 4.35
C LEU A 6 25.05 3.73 2.89
N ILE A 7 25.16 4.71 2.00
CA ILE A 7 24.87 4.54 0.57
C ILE A 7 25.80 3.48 -0.03
N ALA A 8 27.11 3.54 0.22
CA ALA A 8 28.06 2.55 -0.28
C ALA A 8 27.72 1.12 0.19
N LYS A 9 27.32 0.97 1.47
CA LYS A 9 26.92 -0.32 2.05
C LYS A 9 25.60 -0.84 1.50
N LEU A 10 24.65 0.05 1.15
CA LEU A 10 23.41 -0.31 0.49
C LEU A 10 23.65 -0.72 -0.96
N ILE A 11 24.48 0.03 -1.70
CA ILE A 11 24.86 -0.28 -3.08
C ILE A 11 25.59 -1.62 -3.15
N SER A 12 26.50 -1.93 -2.21
CA SER A 12 27.19 -3.22 -2.19
C SER A 12 26.27 -4.42 -1.92
N ARG A 13 25.05 -4.17 -1.43
CA ARG A 13 24.01 -5.19 -1.21
C ARG A 13 23.02 -5.29 -2.37
N LEU A 14 23.08 -4.37 -3.33
CA LEU A 14 22.26 -4.48 -4.53
C LEU A 14 22.69 -5.73 -5.32
N PRO A 15 21.73 -6.56 -5.76
CA PRO A 15 22.05 -7.73 -6.55
C PRO A 15 22.73 -7.33 -7.86
N ASN A 16 23.80 -8.03 -8.23
CA ASN A 16 24.51 -7.76 -9.48
C ASN A 16 23.63 -8.20 -10.66
N PHE A 17 23.10 -7.23 -11.41
CA PHE A 17 22.22 -7.46 -12.55
C PHE A 17 22.86 -8.31 -13.66
N ASP A 18 24.18 -8.29 -13.78
CA ASP A 18 24.93 -9.08 -14.77
C ASP A 18 25.11 -10.55 -14.34
N SER A 19 25.00 -10.84 -13.03
CA SER A 19 25.02 -12.23 -12.54
C SER A 19 23.74 -13.01 -12.89
N PHE A 20 22.67 -12.33 -13.32
CA PHE A 20 21.48 -12.97 -13.91
C PHE A 20 21.71 -13.42 -15.37
N SER A 21 22.97 -13.42 -15.83
CA SER A 21 23.40 -14.12 -17.04
C SER A 21 23.45 -15.63 -16.78
N ALA A 22 22.26 -16.24 -16.76
CA ALA A 22 22.09 -17.63 -17.12
C ALA A 22 20.80 -17.73 -17.92
N ASN A 23 20.90 -18.24 -19.14
CA ASN A 23 19.86 -18.28 -20.18
C ASN A 23 18.66 -19.19 -19.87
N THR A 24 18.25 -19.36 -18.60
CA THR A 24 17.13 -20.20 -18.17
C THR A 24 16.47 -19.63 -16.90
N GLY A 25 15.14 -19.52 -16.89
CA GLY A 25 14.36 -19.18 -15.69
C GLY A 25 13.61 -17.83 -15.72
N GLU A 26 13.38 -17.26 -14.53
CA GLU A 26 12.56 -16.06 -14.29
C GLU A 26 13.08 -14.79 -15.01
N ALA A 27 14.41 -14.62 -15.08
CA ALA A 27 15.02 -13.45 -15.70
C ALA A 27 14.86 -13.44 -17.24
N ALA A 28 14.95 -14.61 -17.88
CA ALA A 28 14.70 -14.74 -19.31
C ALA A 28 13.21 -14.51 -19.64
N LEU A 29 12.30 -14.99 -18.78
CA LEU A 29 10.87 -14.73 -18.89
C LEU A 29 10.59 -13.23 -18.84
N LEU A 30 11.13 -12.52 -17.83
CA LEU A 30 10.93 -11.09 -17.66
C LEU A 30 11.49 -10.31 -18.85
N ARG A 31 12.73 -10.59 -19.29
CA ARG A 31 13.33 -9.96 -20.48
C ARG A 31 12.47 -10.16 -21.74
N ARG A 32 11.93 -11.37 -21.93
CA ARG A 32 11.04 -11.66 -23.05
C ARG A 32 9.72 -10.87 -22.96
N GLU A 33 9.11 -10.77 -21.79
CA GLU A 33 7.90 -9.96 -21.61
C GLU A 33 8.18 -8.46 -21.82
N MET A 34 9.33 -7.95 -21.38
CA MET A 34 9.74 -6.55 -21.60
C MET A 34 9.97 -6.20 -23.09
N ALA A 35 10.37 -7.18 -23.92
CA ALA A 35 10.58 -6.96 -25.35
C ALA A 35 9.27 -6.93 -26.17
N LYS A 36 8.13 -7.29 -25.57
CA LYS A 36 6.83 -7.30 -26.27
C LYS A 36 6.19 -5.91 -26.25
N GLN A 37 5.55 -5.54 -27.35
CA GLN A 37 4.70 -4.35 -27.44
C GLN A 37 3.20 -4.66 -27.33
N ARG A 38 2.80 -5.93 -27.50
CA ARG A 38 1.41 -6.40 -27.49
C ARG A 38 1.31 -7.81 -26.93
N LYS A 39 0.12 -8.21 -26.49
CA LYS A 39 -0.14 -9.52 -25.85
C LYS A 39 0.79 -9.79 -24.66
N LEU A 40 0.88 -8.79 -23.78
CA LEU A 40 1.63 -8.87 -22.53
C LEU A 40 0.98 -9.89 -21.59
N MET A 41 1.80 -10.57 -20.80
CA MET A 41 1.30 -11.39 -19.70
C MET A 41 0.56 -10.50 -18.68
N PRO A 42 -0.64 -10.90 -18.20
CA PRO A 42 -1.29 -10.19 -17.11
C PRO A 42 -0.39 -10.08 -15.88
N THR A 43 -0.37 -8.92 -15.21
CA THR A 43 0.53 -8.62 -14.08
C THR A 43 0.50 -9.70 -13.00
N ARG A 44 -0.69 -10.18 -12.63
CA ARG A 44 -0.86 -11.28 -11.66
C ARG A 44 -0.13 -12.56 -12.07
N LYS A 45 -0.20 -12.94 -13.36
CA LYS A 45 0.50 -14.12 -13.88
C LYS A 45 2.01 -13.90 -13.92
N LEU A 46 2.44 -12.70 -14.28
CA LEU A 46 3.86 -12.36 -14.31
C LEU A 46 4.46 -12.46 -12.90
N ILE A 47 3.86 -11.80 -11.92
CA ILE A 47 4.30 -11.81 -10.51
C ILE A 47 4.38 -13.23 -9.95
N ALA A 48 3.40 -14.08 -10.26
CA ALA A 48 3.42 -15.49 -9.85
C ALA A 48 4.50 -16.33 -10.57
N ALA A 49 4.94 -15.90 -11.76
CA ALA A 49 5.96 -16.58 -12.55
C ALA A 49 7.39 -16.11 -12.26
N ILE A 50 7.57 -15.07 -11.44
CA ILE A 50 8.89 -14.56 -11.01
C ILE A 50 9.05 -14.45 -9.48
N PRO A 51 8.69 -15.49 -8.68
CA PRO A 51 8.65 -15.43 -7.21
C PRO A 51 10.00 -15.13 -6.56
N ASN A 52 11.11 -15.56 -7.16
CA ASN A 52 12.44 -15.35 -6.57
C ASN A 52 13.09 -14.06 -7.05
N LEU A 53 12.81 -13.67 -8.30
CA LEU A 53 13.41 -12.52 -8.94
C LEU A 53 12.74 -11.22 -8.55
N LEU A 54 11.42 -11.20 -8.32
CA LEU A 54 10.71 -9.96 -7.98
C LEU A 54 11.26 -9.30 -6.69
N PRO A 55 11.45 -10.01 -5.56
CA PRO A 55 11.95 -9.39 -4.32
C PRO A 55 13.39 -8.88 -4.45
N ILE A 56 14.20 -9.56 -5.27
CA ILE A 56 15.57 -9.17 -5.58
C ILE A 56 15.58 -7.84 -6.36
N LEU A 57 14.71 -7.72 -7.36
CA LEU A 57 14.63 -6.52 -8.23
C LEU A 57 13.95 -5.35 -7.52
N LYS A 58 12.87 -5.64 -6.79
CA LYS A 58 12.02 -4.68 -6.08
C LYS A 58 11.90 -5.13 -4.61
N PRO A 59 12.91 -4.84 -3.78
CA PRO A 59 12.88 -5.19 -2.36
C PRO A 59 11.84 -4.37 -1.57
N CYS A 60 11.30 -3.30 -2.17
CA CYS A 60 10.18 -2.54 -1.66
C CYS A 60 9.10 -2.48 -2.74
N ILE A 61 7.87 -2.82 -2.35
CA ILE A 61 6.70 -2.88 -3.22
C ILE A 61 5.66 -1.90 -2.67
N MET A 62 5.16 -1.01 -3.54
CA MET A 62 4.10 -0.06 -3.22
C MET A 62 2.83 -0.48 -3.96
N MET A 63 1.77 -0.77 -3.21
CA MET A 63 0.50 -1.28 -3.72
C MET A 63 -0.62 -0.80 -2.80
N SER A 64 -1.83 -0.59 -3.35
CA SER A 64 -3.03 -0.49 -2.51
C SER A 64 -3.32 -1.84 -1.84
N PRO A 65 -4.02 -1.86 -0.69
CA PRO A 65 -4.37 -3.12 -0.01
C PRO A 65 -5.09 -4.13 -0.93
N LEU A 66 -6.03 -3.65 -1.75
CA LEU A 66 -6.71 -4.47 -2.76
C LEU A 66 -5.74 -5.08 -3.80
N SER A 67 -4.74 -4.31 -4.21
CA SER A 67 -3.71 -4.77 -5.15
C SER A 67 -2.84 -5.86 -4.54
N VAL A 68 -2.52 -5.76 -3.24
CA VAL A 68 -1.78 -6.80 -2.50
C VAL A 68 -2.54 -8.11 -2.53
N SER A 69 -3.83 -8.10 -2.18
CA SER A 69 -4.68 -9.29 -2.20
C SER A 69 -4.81 -9.88 -3.61
N THR A 70 -4.96 -9.02 -4.63
CA THR A 70 -5.16 -9.45 -6.02
C THR A 70 -3.89 -10.02 -6.67
N TYR A 71 -2.74 -9.41 -6.43
CA TYR A 71 -1.49 -9.74 -7.12
C TYR A 71 -0.58 -10.67 -6.34
N LEU A 72 -0.55 -10.55 -5.01
CA LEU A 72 0.33 -11.35 -4.15
C LEU A 72 -0.37 -12.58 -3.54
N GLY A 73 -1.70 -12.69 -3.71
CA GLY A 73 -2.56 -13.68 -3.07
C GLY A 73 -2.09 -15.14 -3.14
N SER A 74 -1.56 -15.57 -4.29
CA SER A 74 -1.13 -16.96 -4.52
C SER A 74 0.37 -17.18 -4.40
N SER A 75 1.16 -16.13 -4.21
CA SER A 75 2.61 -16.15 -4.49
C SER A 75 3.50 -16.32 -3.26
N GLY A 76 2.92 -16.53 -2.06
CA GLY A 76 3.68 -16.85 -0.85
C GLY A 76 4.71 -15.79 -0.43
N TYR A 77 4.59 -14.55 -0.93
CA TYR A 77 5.50 -13.48 -0.54
C TYR A 77 5.29 -13.10 0.92
N GLU A 78 6.42 -13.02 1.63
CA GLU A 78 6.53 -12.49 2.98
C GLU A 78 7.45 -11.27 2.97
N PHE A 79 7.15 -10.33 3.86
CA PHE A 79 7.88 -9.08 4.04
C PHE A 79 8.32 -8.94 5.49
N ASP A 80 9.43 -8.24 5.70
CA ASP A 80 9.85 -7.91 7.07
C ASP A 80 8.95 -6.81 7.67
N THR A 81 8.49 -5.86 6.84
CA THR A 81 7.70 -4.71 7.27
C THR A 81 6.64 -4.33 6.24
N VAL A 82 5.43 -4.00 6.70
CA VAL A 82 4.40 -3.27 5.96
C VAL A 82 4.25 -1.86 6.54
N ILE A 83 4.08 -0.87 5.67
CA ILE A 83 3.87 0.53 6.04
C ILE A 83 2.57 0.99 5.41
N PHE A 84 1.63 1.46 6.23
CA PHE A 84 0.44 2.16 5.79
C PHE A 84 0.67 3.65 5.96
N ASP A 85 0.59 4.38 4.85
CA ASP A 85 0.56 5.84 4.82
C ASP A 85 -0.89 6.28 4.57
N GLU A 86 -1.30 7.39 5.14
CA GLU A 86 -2.71 7.85 5.16
C GLU A 86 -3.68 6.78 5.68
N ALA A 87 -3.31 6.09 6.76
CA ALA A 87 -4.06 4.95 7.31
C ALA A 87 -5.49 5.29 7.78
N SER A 88 -5.82 6.57 7.99
CA SER A 88 -7.20 7.01 8.27
C SER A 88 -8.14 6.77 7.08
N GLN A 89 -7.60 6.61 5.87
CA GLN A 89 -8.37 6.36 4.64
C GLN A 89 -8.41 4.88 4.24
N VAL A 90 -7.85 3.99 5.07
CA VAL A 90 -7.78 2.55 4.79
C VAL A 90 -8.81 1.80 5.64
N PRO A 91 -9.81 1.12 5.05
CA PRO A 91 -10.69 0.21 5.79
C PRO A 91 -9.87 -0.90 6.46
N THR A 92 -10.21 -1.23 7.71
CA THR A 92 -9.47 -2.23 8.50
C THR A 92 -9.44 -3.60 7.82
N GLU A 93 -10.54 -4.03 7.23
CA GLU A 93 -10.68 -5.31 6.53
C GLU A 93 -9.76 -5.44 5.32
N ASP A 94 -9.54 -4.35 4.59
CA ASP A 94 -8.67 -4.30 3.41
C ASP A 94 -7.20 -4.44 3.80
N ALA A 95 -6.82 -3.93 4.98
CA ALA A 95 -5.46 -3.98 5.48
C ALA A 95 -4.99 -5.39 5.89
N ILE A 96 -5.92 -6.29 6.28
CA ILE A 96 -5.62 -7.61 6.84
C ILE A 96 -4.70 -8.42 5.90
N GLY A 97 -4.99 -8.45 4.61
CA GLY A 97 -4.21 -9.20 3.62
C GLY A 97 -2.76 -8.71 3.48
N SER A 98 -2.52 -7.43 3.76
CA SER A 98 -1.18 -6.84 3.74
C SER A 98 -0.45 -7.06 5.07
N ILE A 99 -1.15 -6.91 6.21
CA ILE A 99 -0.61 -7.17 7.55
C ILE A 99 -0.17 -8.62 7.70
N PHE A 100 -0.99 -9.58 7.24
CA PHE A 100 -0.68 -11.01 7.33
C PHE A 100 0.63 -11.40 6.63
N ARG A 101 1.08 -10.61 5.66
CA ARG A 101 2.30 -10.88 4.89
C ARG A 101 3.56 -10.29 5.52
N ALA A 102 3.44 -9.53 6.59
CA ALA A 102 4.55 -8.84 7.21
C ALA A 102 4.78 -9.27 8.65
N ARG A 103 6.04 -9.23 9.09
CA ARG A 103 6.40 -9.48 10.50
C ARG A 103 6.16 -8.26 11.40
N GLN A 104 6.19 -7.07 10.82
CA GLN A 104 5.99 -5.80 11.50
C GLN A 104 5.06 -4.91 10.67
N ALA A 105 4.15 -4.19 11.33
CA ALA A 105 3.33 -3.15 10.73
C ALA A 105 3.71 -1.77 11.29
N ILE A 106 3.77 -0.78 10.40
CA ILE A 106 3.88 0.64 10.74
C ILE A 106 2.65 1.32 10.16
N ILE A 107 1.91 2.03 11.00
CA ILE A 107 0.65 2.68 10.64
C ILE A 107 0.86 4.18 10.86
N ALA A 108 0.78 4.95 9.79
CA ALA A 108 0.91 6.39 9.79
C ALA A 108 -0.33 7.02 9.15
N GLY A 109 -0.86 8.05 9.81
CA GLY A 109 -2.04 8.78 9.35
C GLY A 109 -2.41 9.87 10.35
N ASP A 110 -3.55 10.49 10.12
CA ASP A 110 -4.10 11.55 10.97
C ASP A 110 -5.58 11.29 11.21
N SER A 111 -5.97 11.07 12.47
CA SER A 111 -7.36 10.78 12.84
C SER A 111 -8.32 11.96 12.64
N LYS A 112 -7.78 13.16 12.37
CA LYS A 112 -8.57 14.34 12.01
C LYS A 112 -8.76 14.51 10.51
N GLN A 113 -8.11 13.69 9.68
CA GLN A 113 -8.32 13.69 8.23
C GLN A 113 -9.53 12.83 7.83
N LEU A 114 -9.84 12.81 6.54
CA LEU A 114 -11.01 12.11 6.02
C LEU A 114 -10.96 10.61 6.35
N PRO A 115 -12.09 10.02 6.77
CA PRO A 115 -12.23 8.57 6.94
C PRO A 115 -12.26 7.87 5.57
N PRO A 116 -12.25 6.52 5.53
CA PRO A 116 -12.36 5.79 4.28
C PRO A 116 -13.64 6.20 3.53
N THR A 117 -13.52 6.45 2.23
CA THR A 117 -14.66 6.84 1.38
C THR A 117 -15.10 5.66 0.52
N ASP A 118 -16.37 5.28 0.61
CA ASP A 118 -17.00 4.22 -0.19
C ASP A 118 -17.18 4.64 -1.66
N PHE A 119 -16.08 4.72 -2.42
CA PHE A 119 -16.14 5.01 -3.86
C PHE A 119 -16.82 3.91 -4.69
N PHE A 120 -16.95 2.68 -4.16
CA PHE A 120 -17.49 1.54 -4.90
C PHE A 120 -18.99 1.30 -4.69
N ASN A 121 -19.55 1.65 -3.53
CA ASN A 121 -20.99 1.47 -3.26
C ASN A 121 -21.86 2.41 -4.10
N SER A 122 -21.37 3.62 -4.43
CA SER A 122 -22.13 4.57 -5.25
C SER A 122 -22.46 4.03 -6.65
N SER A 123 -21.61 3.16 -7.20
CA SER A 123 -21.82 2.57 -8.54
C SER A 123 -22.83 1.41 -8.55
N ILE A 124 -23.15 0.83 -7.38
CA ILE A 124 -24.19 -0.20 -7.25
C ILE A 124 -25.57 0.46 -7.03
N SER A 125 -25.60 1.67 -6.45
CA SER A 125 -26.83 2.45 -6.20
C SER A 125 -27.50 2.95 -7.48
N ASP A 126 -26.73 3.27 -8.53
CA ASP A 126 -27.25 3.82 -9.79
C ASP A 126 -28.04 2.83 -10.67
N SER A 127 -28.21 1.57 -10.24
CA SER A 127 -29.00 0.56 -10.96
C SER A 127 -30.41 0.32 -10.41
N ASN A 128 -30.84 1.04 -9.37
CA ASN A 128 -32.17 0.91 -8.78
C ASN A 128 -32.89 2.27 -8.74
N GLU A 129 -33.36 2.75 -9.88
CA GLU A 129 -34.38 3.81 -9.96
C GLU A 129 -35.75 3.27 -9.49
N PHE A 130 -35.96 3.12 -8.18
CA PHE A 130 -37.31 3.09 -7.58
C PHE A 130 -37.27 3.69 -6.17
N GLU A 131 -37.77 4.94 -6.08
CA GLU A 131 -38.48 5.57 -4.96
C GLU A 131 -38.10 5.20 -3.51
N GLN A 132 -37.55 6.15 -2.74
CA GLN A 132 -38.28 6.88 -1.68
C GLN A 132 -37.35 7.88 -0.95
N ASP A 133 -37.82 9.13 -0.80
CA ASP A 133 -37.24 10.14 0.10
C ASP A 133 -37.15 9.58 1.54
N ASN A 134 -35.95 9.17 1.95
CA ASN A 134 -35.57 8.98 3.36
C ASN A 134 -34.21 9.63 3.58
N GLU A 135 -34.21 10.95 3.78
CA GLU A 135 -33.12 11.70 4.44
C GLU A 135 -33.08 11.35 5.94
N GLY A 136 -32.81 10.09 6.29
CA GLY A 136 -32.79 9.63 7.67
C GLY A 136 -32.08 8.29 7.81
N GLU A 137 -30.99 8.30 8.56
CA GLU A 137 -30.24 7.13 9.03
C GLU A 137 -29.36 6.44 7.96
N ILE A 138 -28.25 7.11 7.62
CA ILE A 138 -26.99 6.36 7.49
C ILE A 138 -26.80 5.66 8.83
N ASN A 139 -27.06 4.35 8.86
CA ASN A 139 -26.90 3.51 10.02
C ASN A 139 -25.47 3.67 10.58
N ASP A 140 -25.36 4.34 11.74
CA ASP A 140 -24.16 4.51 12.58
C ASP A 140 -23.63 3.18 13.15
N THR A 141 -24.26 2.05 12.80
CA THR A 141 -23.85 0.69 13.17
C THR A 141 -22.83 0.06 12.21
N GLY A 142 -22.34 0.81 11.22
CA GLY A 142 -21.35 0.36 10.24
C GLY A 142 -20.39 1.45 9.78
N ALA A 143 -20.07 2.43 10.64
CA ALA A 143 -18.97 3.34 10.39
C ALA A 143 -17.70 2.49 10.21
N TYR A 144 -17.21 2.34 8.98
CA TYR A 144 -16.01 1.56 8.70
C TYR A 144 -14.88 2.10 9.57
N GLU A 145 -14.48 1.32 10.56
CA GLU A 145 -13.34 1.66 11.41
C GLU A 145 -12.11 1.68 10.52
N SER A 146 -11.47 2.86 10.44
CA SER A 146 -10.22 2.97 9.70
C SER A 146 -9.14 2.16 10.42
N LEU A 147 -8.15 1.69 9.67
CA LEU A 147 -7.00 1.01 10.26
C LEU A 147 -6.32 1.87 11.34
N LEU A 148 -6.34 3.19 11.17
CA LEU A 148 -5.75 4.12 12.14
C LEU A 148 -6.55 4.16 13.45
N ASP A 149 -7.87 4.13 13.38
CA ASP A 149 -8.74 4.16 14.56
C ASP A 149 -8.59 2.87 15.38
N GLU A 150 -8.56 1.72 14.71
CA GLU A 150 -8.33 0.42 15.35
C GLU A 150 -6.94 0.32 15.98
N ALA A 151 -5.94 0.94 15.33
CA ALA A 151 -4.56 0.99 15.84
C ALA A 151 -4.36 1.95 17.01
N SER A 152 -5.36 2.76 17.39
CA SER A 152 -5.24 3.76 18.47
C SER A 152 -4.90 3.16 19.84
N MET A 153 -5.21 1.88 20.05
CA MET A 153 -4.89 1.14 21.28
C MET A 153 -3.40 0.71 21.35
N LEU A 154 -2.64 0.87 20.26
CA LEU A 154 -1.23 0.50 20.16
C LEU A 154 -0.30 1.66 20.56
N PRO A 155 0.98 1.39 20.88
CA PRO A 155 1.95 2.44 21.15
C PRO A 155 2.04 3.43 19.98
N THR A 156 1.67 4.67 20.24
CA THR A 156 1.54 5.73 19.24
C THR A 156 2.54 6.86 19.50
N GLN A 157 3.08 7.42 18.41
CA GLN A 157 3.96 8.58 18.46
C GLN A 157 3.38 9.69 17.59
N THR A 158 2.97 10.80 18.20
CA THR A 158 2.50 11.97 17.46
C THR A 158 3.67 12.80 16.94
N LEU A 159 3.61 13.21 15.68
CA LEU A 159 4.53 14.19 15.09
C LEU A 159 4.01 15.60 15.39
N LEU A 160 4.82 16.42 16.08
CA LEU A 160 4.38 17.72 16.61
C LEU A 160 4.66 18.90 15.67
N TRP A 161 5.55 18.72 14.70
CA TRP A 161 6.05 19.81 13.86
C TRP A 161 5.56 19.67 12.43
N HIS A 162 4.94 20.73 11.91
CA HIS A 162 4.63 20.84 10.50
C HIS A 162 5.79 21.46 9.72
N TYR A 163 6.01 20.98 8.49
CA TYR A 163 7.00 21.56 7.58
C TYR A 163 6.38 22.08 6.29
N ARG A 164 5.05 22.04 6.17
CA ARG A 164 4.33 22.39 4.93
C ARG A 164 4.27 23.90 4.68
N SER A 165 3.97 24.69 5.72
CA SER A 165 3.83 26.14 5.59
C SER A 165 4.95 26.86 6.35
N LYS A 166 5.52 27.89 5.72
CA LYS A 166 6.49 28.82 6.33
C LYS A 166 5.82 29.89 7.21
N HIS A 167 4.53 30.14 6.97
CA HIS A 167 3.73 31.11 7.71
C HIS A 167 2.84 30.35 8.69
N GLU A 168 3.10 30.53 9.99
CA GLU A 168 2.37 29.85 11.07
C GLU A 168 0.87 30.21 11.07
N ASP A 169 0.51 31.43 10.66
CA ASP A 169 -0.87 31.91 10.60
C ASP A 169 -1.78 31.04 9.73
N LEU A 170 -1.24 30.38 8.70
CA LEU A 170 -2.00 29.48 7.82
C LEU A 170 -2.36 28.15 8.47
N ILE A 171 -1.71 27.80 9.59
CA ILE A 171 -1.90 26.53 10.30
C ILE A 171 -2.45 26.78 11.71
N ALA A 172 -2.26 27.97 12.27
CA ALA A 172 -2.74 28.35 13.60
C ALA A 172 -4.22 28.04 13.83
N PHE A 173 -5.09 28.28 12.84
CA PHE A 173 -6.52 27.94 12.93
C PHE A 173 -6.77 26.43 13.03
N SER A 174 -6.00 25.60 12.33
CA SER A 174 -6.13 24.13 12.35
C SER A 174 -5.52 23.49 13.60
N ASN A 175 -4.59 24.19 14.27
CA ASN A 175 -3.93 23.74 15.50
C ASN A 175 -4.65 24.22 16.79
N ALA A 176 -5.63 25.11 16.67
CA ALA A 176 -6.35 25.71 17.80
C ALA A 176 -7.30 24.73 18.51
#